data_AF-A0A7C3R9U5-F1
#
_entry.id   AF-A0A7C3R9U5-F1
#
_cell.length_a   1.000
_cell.length_b   1.000
_cell.length_c   1.000
_cell.angle_alpha   90.00
_cell.angle_beta   90.00
_cell.angle_gamma   90.00
#
_symmetry.space_group_name_H-M   'P 1'
#
loop_
_entity.id
_entity.type
_entity.pdbx_description
1 polymer ?
#
loop_
_entity_poly.entity_id
_entity_poly.type
_entity_poly.pdbx_seq_one_letter_code
_entity_poly.pdbx_strand_id
1 'polypeptide(L)'
;MEEILVLVDELDNIKGFDTKENCHLGNGKLHRGFVIFLFDENNRILIQKRSDQKLIYNGFWDVSVASHPLKKQDKIETYEEAGKRRLGEELGIYEDVPT
;
A
#
# COMPACT_ATOMS: atom_id res chain seq x y z
N MET A 1 -16.11 3.07 0.30
CA MET A 1 -15.99 2.62 1.71
C MET A 1 -14.60 3.04 2.16
N GLU A 2 -14.45 3.59 3.36
CA GLU A 2 -13.17 4.10 3.84
C GLU A 2 -12.18 2.96 4.07
N GLU A 3 -10.92 3.11 3.64
CA GLU A 3 -9.87 2.11 3.86
C GLU A 3 -9.41 2.13 5.31
N ILE A 4 -9.37 0.98 5.97
CA ILE A 4 -8.94 0.83 7.37
C ILE A 4 -7.55 0.19 7.41
N LEU A 5 -6.60 0.87 8.05
CA LEU A 5 -5.20 0.45 8.17
C LEU A 5 -4.93 -0.23 9.51
N VAL A 6 -3.84 -0.99 9.56
CA VAL A 6 -3.40 -1.74 10.75
C VAL A 6 -2.36 -0.91 11.50
N LEU A 7 -2.74 -0.36 12.65
CA LEU A 7 -1.83 0.35 13.54
C LEU A 7 -0.91 -0.63 14.27
N VAL A 8 0.35 -0.26 14.40
CA VAL A 8 1.37 -1.11 15.06
C VAL A 8 2.27 -0.30 15.99
N ASP A 9 2.96 -1.01 16.88
CA ASP A 9 4.10 -0.45 17.61
C ASP A 9 5.42 -0.65 16.84
N GLU A 10 6.52 -0.19 17.41
CA GLU A 10 7.87 -0.24 16.79
C GLU A 10 8.39 -1.66 16.56
N LEU A 11 7.76 -2.66 17.18
CA LEU A 11 8.10 -4.08 17.03
C LEU A 11 7.11 -4.81 16.11
N ASP A 12 6.31 -4.06 15.35
CA ASP A 12 5.25 -4.53 14.45
C ASP A 12 4.13 -5.34 15.14
N ASN A 13 3.92 -5.15 16.45
CA ASN A 13 2.75 -5.74 17.11
C ASN A 13 1.51 -4.89 16.84
N ILE A 14 0.38 -5.54 16.54
CA ILE A 14 -0.88 -4.85 16.24
C ILE A 14 -1.39 -4.12 17.49
N LYS A 15 -1.63 -2.82 17.35
CA LYS A 15 -2.15 -1.94 18.40
C LYS A 15 -3.61 -1.53 18.19
N GLY A 16 -4.11 -1.65 16.97
CA GLY A 16 -5.48 -1.28 16.64
C GLY A 16 -5.65 -1.03 15.15
N PHE A 17 -6.71 -0.30 14.82
CA PHE A 17 -7.09 0.03 13.45
C PHE A 17 -7.59 1.46 13.39
N ASP A 18 -7.35 2.14 12.27
CA ASP A 18 -7.85 3.48 12.03
C ASP A 18 -8.00 3.73 10.53
N THR A 19 -8.70 4.80 10.16
CA THR A 19 -8.91 5.15 8.77
C THR A 19 -7.60 5.61 8.12
N LYS A 20 -7.47 5.35 6.83
CA LYS A 20 -6.30 5.77 6.05
C LYS A 20 -6.06 7.27 6.14
N GLU A 21 -7.11 8.07 6.13
CA GLU A 21 -7.01 9.52 6.29
C GLU A 21 -6.38 9.87 7.65
N ASN A 22 -6.95 9.37 8.75
CA ASN A 22 -6.43 9.62 10.10
C ASN A 22 -4.99 9.13 10.31
N CYS A 23 -4.58 8.06 9.63
CA CYS A 23 -3.21 7.53 9.72
C CYS A 23 -2.17 8.44 9.05
N HIS A 24 -2.57 9.26 8.07
CA HIS A 24 -1.67 10.09 7.27
C HIS A 24 -1.79 11.60 7.56
N LEU A 25 -2.73 12.02 8.42
CA LEU A 25 -2.86 13.41 8.86
C LEU A 25 -1.88 13.75 10.00
N GLY A 26 -1.54 15.04 10.12
CA GLY A 26 -0.67 15.55 11.18
C GLY A 26 0.73 14.94 11.14
N ASN A 27 1.17 14.37 12.26
CA ASN A 27 2.46 13.67 12.36
C ASN A 27 2.40 12.20 11.86
N GLY A 28 1.24 11.76 11.38
CA GLY A 28 0.98 10.36 11.06
C GLY A 28 0.82 9.46 12.29
N LYS A 29 0.24 8.28 12.08
CA LYS A 29 0.19 7.20 13.08
C LYS A 29 1.04 6.04 12.55
N LEU A 30 1.76 5.33 13.41
CA LEU A 30 2.55 4.18 12.97
C LEU A 30 1.61 3.03 12.54
N HIS A 31 1.75 2.58 11.30
CA HIS A 31 0.90 1.56 10.68
C HIS A 31 1.68 0.74 9.66
N ARG A 32 1.18 -0.46 9.34
CA ARG A 32 1.81 -1.34 8.34
C ARG A 32 1.67 -0.76 6.92
N GLY A 33 2.76 -0.83 6.17
CA GLY A 33 2.83 -0.53 4.75
C GLY A 33 3.65 -1.58 4.01
N PHE A 34 3.59 -1.55 2.68
CA PHE A 34 4.42 -2.38 1.80
C PHE A 34 4.77 -1.61 0.52
N VAL A 35 5.83 -2.06 -0.14
CA VAL A 35 6.23 -1.61 -1.47
C VAL A 35 6.38 -2.83 -2.39
N ILE A 36 6.05 -2.65 -3.66
CA ILE A 36 6.30 -3.62 -4.73
C ILE A 36 7.28 -3.00 -5.71
N PHE A 37 8.30 -3.78 -6.05
CA PHE A 37 9.24 -3.47 -7.11
C PHE A 37 8.98 -4.41 -8.28
N LEU A 38 8.49 -3.87 -9.40
CA LEU A 38 8.32 -4.61 -10.63
C LEU A 38 9.53 -4.40 -11.52
N PHE A 39 10.10 -5.52 -11.96
CA PHE A 39 11.20 -5.56 -12.92
C PHE A 39 10.72 -6.18 -14.21
N ASP A 40 11.17 -5.63 -15.34
CA ASP A 40 11.01 -6.30 -16.62
C ASP A 40 12.13 -7.33 -16.86
N GLU A 41 12.05 -8.04 -17.98
CA GLU A 41 13.03 -9.05 -18.42
C GLU A 41 14.46 -8.51 -18.60
N ASN A 42 14.63 -7.19 -18.65
CA ASN A 42 15.91 -6.50 -18.78
C ASN A 42 16.40 -5.94 -17.43
N ASN A 43 15.82 -6.37 -16.30
CA ASN A 43 16.11 -5.88 -14.95
C ASN A 43 15.90 -4.37 -14.78
N ARG A 44 15.04 -3.74 -15.59
CA ARG A 44 14.65 -2.34 -15.39
C ARG A 44 13.48 -2.28 -14.43
N ILE A 45 13.52 -1.34 -13.50
CA ILE A 45 12.46 -1.11 -12.52
C ILE A 45 11.37 -0.19 -13.07
N LEU A 46 10.12 -0.55 -12.86
CA LEU A 46 8.99 0.36 -13.08
C LEU A 46 8.93 1.38 -11.93
N ILE A 47 9.03 2.67 -12.25
CA ILE A 47 8.76 3.78 -11.33
C ILE A 47 7.43 4.44 -11.69
N GLN A 48 6.67 4.87 -10.68
CA GLN A 48 5.35 5.48 -10.90
C GLN A 48 5.42 6.98 -10.61
N LYS A 49 4.86 7.81 -11.51
CA LYS A 49 4.52 9.20 -11.17
C LYS A 49 3.12 9.21 -10.56
N ARG A 50 3.02 9.59 -9.30
CA ARG A 50 1.78 9.55 -8.52
C ARG A 50 0.76 10.55 -9.08
N SER A 51 -0.51 10.13 -9.15
CA SER A 51 -1.63 10.99 -9.55
C SER A 51 -1.75 12.23 -8.66
N ASP A 52 -2.19 13.34 -9.25
CA ASP A 52 -2.48 14.59 -8.55
C ASP A 52 -3.63 14.45 -7.52
N GLN A 53 -4.43 13.38 -7.62
CA GLN A 53 -5.53 13.09 -6.71
C GLN A 53 -5.11 12.35 -5.42
N LYS A 54 -3.83 11.99 -5.25
CA LYS A 54 -3.36 11.33 -4.01
C LYS A 54 -3.40 12.33 -2.85
N LEU A 55 -3.79 11.87 -1.66
CA LEU A 55 -3.85 12.71 -0.45
C LEU A 55 -2.48 13.27 -0.03
N ILE A 56 -1.44 12.45 -0.16
CA ILE A 56 -0.06 12.80 0.19
C ILE A 56 0.88 12.49 -0.97
N TYR A 57 1.90 13.34 -1.11
CA TYR A 57 2.95 13.24 -2.13
C TYR A 57 2.40 13.09 -3.55
N ASN A 58 1.34 13.84 -3.88
CA ASN A 58 0.78 13.86 -5.22
C ASN A 58 1.79 14.45 -6.23
N GLY A 59 1.85 13.89 -7.44
CA GLY A 59 2.77 14.33 -8.49
C GLY A 59 4.23 13.87 -8.33
N PHE A 60 4.59 13.23 -7.21
CA PHE A 60 5.96 12.75 -6.95
C PHE A 60 6.24 11.47 -7.74
N TRP A 61 7.51 11.24 -8.07
CA TRP A 61 7.99 9.95 -8.54
C TRP A 61 8.24 9.02 -7.34
N ASP A 62 7.83 7.76 -7.49
CA ASP A 62 7.81 6.75 -6.42
C ASP A 62 8.14 5.36 -7.00
N VAL A 63 8.22 4.35 -6.13
CA VAL A 63 8.35 2.93 -6.50
C VAL A 63 7.15 2.43 -7.32
N SER A 64 7.19 1.19 -7.82
CA SER A 64 6.16 0.68 -8.74
C SER A 64 4.75 0.77 -8.13
N VAL A 65 4.61 0.29 -6.89
CA VAL A 65 3.40 0.43 -6.05
C VAL A 65 3.80 0.53 -4.59
N ALA A 66 3.24 1.48 -3.84
CA ALA A 66 3.35 1.59 -2.39
C ALA A 66 1.96 1.69 -1.75
N SER A 67 1.68 0.85 -0.75
CA SER A 67 0.35 0.79 -0.12
C SER A 67 0.38 0.07 1.23
N HIS A 68 -0.76 -0.45 1.67
CA HIS A 68 -0.96 -1.02 3.01
C HIS A 68 -1.82 -2.30 2.94
N PRO A 69 -1.57 -3.29 3.81
CA PRO A 69 -2.55 -4.32 4.09
C PRO A 69 -3.76 -3.69 4.81
N LEU A 70 -4.98 -4.03 4.37
CA LEU A 70 -6.20 -3.49 4.95
C LEU A 70 -6.81 -4.42 6.00
N LYS A 71 -7.47 -3.83 7.01
CA LYS A 71 -8.45 -4.55 7.83
C LYS A 71 -9.76 -4.64 7.06
N LYS A 72 -10.15 -5.84 6.65
CA LYS A 72 -11.42 -6.14 5.98
C LYS A 72 -12.33 -6.94 6.91
N GLN A 73 -13.44 -6.35 7.34
CA GLN A 73 -14.41 -6.99 8.25
C GLN A 73 -13.71 -7.65 9.43
N ASP A 74 -13.60 -8.98 9.46
CA ASP A 74 -13.00 -9.75 10.55
C ASP A 74 -11.56 -10.19 10.29
N LYS A 75 -10.99 -9.94 9.10
CA LYS A 75 -9.60 -10.32 8.74
C LYS A 75 -8.70 -9.15 8.38
N ILE A 76 -7.40 -9.34 8.53
CA ILE A 76 -6.36 -8.46 7.97
C ILE A 76 -5.85 -9.12 6.69
N GLU A 77 -5.69 -8.36 5.62
CA GLU A 77 -5.07 -8.88 4.38
C GLU A 77 -3.63 -9.35 4.65
N THR A 78 -3.22 -10.44 4.02
CA THR A 78 -1.78 -10.72 3.89
C THR A 78 -1.12 -9.70 2.96
N TYR A 79 0.22 -9.63 2.98
CA TYR A 79 0.94 -8.74 2.08
C TYR A 79 0.72 -9.13 0.60
N GLU A 80 0.59 -10.42 0.31
CA GLU A 80 0.30 -10.94 -1.03
C GLU A 80 -1.12 -10.58 -1.48
N GLU A 81 -2.13 -10.75 -0.61
CA GLU A 81 -3.51 -10.34 -0.91
C GLU A 81 -3.59 -8.82 -1.19
N ALA A 82 -2.94 -8.02 -0.36
CA ALA A 82 -2.92 -6.57 -0.50
C ALA A 82 -2.14 -6.13 -1.74
N GLY A 83 -1.03 -6.82 -2.05
CA GLY A 83 -0.20 -6.58 -3.22
C GLY A 83 -0.95 -6.85 -4.52
N LYS A 84 -1.59 -8.03 -4.65
CA LYS A 84 -2.42 -8.37 -5.82
C LYS A 84 -3.54 -7.36 -6.03
N ARG A 85 -4.23 -6.96 -4.96
CA ARG A 85 -5.28 -5.92 -5.03
C ARG A 85 -4.73 -4.59 -5.55
N ARG A 86 -3.60 -4.11 -5.03
CA ARG A 86 -3.07 -2.79 -5.44
C ARG A 86 -2.43 -2.79 -6.81
N LEU A 87 -1.81 -3.88 -7.23
CA LEU A 87 -1.36 -4.06 -8.61
C LEU A 87 -2.54 -3.95 -9.59
N GLY A 88 -3.66 -4.59 -9.29
CA GLY A 88 -4.88 -4.48 -10.08
C GLY A 88 -5.46 -3.06 -10.08
N GLU A 89 -5.56 -2.43 -8.90
CA GLU A 89 -6.17 -1.09 -8.75
C GLU A 89 -5.32 0.05 -9.32
N GLU A 90 -3.98 -0.01 -9.27
CA GLU A 90 -3.10 1.06 -9.77
C GLU A 90 -2.58 0.84 -11.18
N LEU A 91 -2.25 -0.40 -11.54
CA LEU A 91 -1.55 -0.71 -12.79
C LEU A 91 -2.37 -1.59 -13.73
N GLY A 92 -3.55 -2.06 -13.31
CA GLY A 92 -4.39 -2.97 -14.10
C GLY A 92 -3.82 -4.39 -14.22
N ILE A 93 -2.89 -4.78 -13.34
CA ILE A 93 -2.26 -6.10 -13.34
C ILE A 93 -3.03 -7.02 -12.39
N TYR A 94 -3.82 -7.94 -12.94
CA TYR A 94 -4.68 -8.87 -12.17
C TYR A 94 -4.18 -10.32 -12.20
N GLU A 95 -3.16 -10.61 -13.01
CA GLU A 95 -2.59 -11.95 -13.13
C GLU A 95 -1.71 -12.28 -11.91
N ASP A 96 -1.44 -13.57 -11.71
CA ASP A 96 -0.51 -14.02 -10.67
C ASP A 96 0.90 -13.50 -10.99
N VAL A 97 1.30 -12.42 -10.32
CA VAL A 97 2.69 -12.00 -10.25
C VAL A 97 3.41 -13.00 -9.33
N PRO A 98 4.42 -13.72 -9.82
CA PRO A 98 5.20 -14.64 -8.98
C PRO A 98 5.79 -13.86 -7.80
N THR A 99 5.53 -14.34 -6.60
CA THR A 99 6.08 -13.80 -5.34
C THR A 99 7.35 -14.54 -4.96
#